data_AF-A0A7X7Q2Q6-F1
#
_entry.id   AF-A0A7X7Q2Q6-F1
#
_cell.length_a   1.000
_cell.length_b   1.000
_cell.length_c   1.000
_cell.angle_alpha   90.00
_cell.angle_beta   90.00
_cell.angle_gamma   90.00
#
_symmetry.space_group_name_H-M   'P 1'
#
loop_
_entity.id
_entity.type
_entity.pdbx_description
1 polymer ?
#
loop_
_entity_poly.entity_id
_entity_poly.type
_entity_poly.pdbx_seq_one_letter_code
_entity_poly.pdbx_strand_id
1 'polypeptide(L)'
;MMGKKRILSKVGASLLEIIAAVAISSTALLLIYNVLSYNVRQNGINHDKVRNTNVAYGALNYLINYDYSKLEDYLEANSSNMYIKVTGANCGTIYFPDNKTCLGVFNPTLNNKSYTNDDIIVFIFPHRHKIAITKLREYIIIPDNFKDKTVPLVLEEFINDELSTAIYDTPNLSDIKVFSIIVYVKSGINHKYDVCLHGVITRD
;
A
#
# COMPACT_ATOMS: atom_id res chain seq x y z
N MET A 1 4.22 64.64 42.88
CA MET A 1 4.85 63.49 42.18
C MET A 1 5.38 62.52 43.23
N MET A 2 5.41 61.21 42.89
CA MET A 2 5.92 60.07 43.66
C MET A 2 5.15 59.72 44.95
N GLY A 3 4.57 58.53 45.13
CA GLY A 3 4.47 57.35 44.29
C GLY A 3 3.81 56.28 45.18
N LYS A 4 2.54 56.00 44.93
CA LYS A 4 1.75 55.05 45.70
C LYS A 4 2.34 53.66 45.46
N LYS A 5 3.18 53.16 46.39
CA LYS A 5 3.67 51.77 46.37
C LYS A 5 2.45 50.86 46.44
N ARG A 6 2.07 50.26 45.31
CA ARG A 6 1.16 49.11 45.28
C ARG A 6 1.89 47.97 45.96
N ILE A 7 1.58 47.75 47.24
CA ILE A 7 1.92 46.52 47.93
C ILE A 7 1.08 45.44 47.23
N LEU A 8 1.73 44.64 46.38
CA LEU A 8 1.16 43.39 45.89
C LEU A 8 0.97 42.50 47.13
N SER A 9 -0.25 42.50 47.63
CA SER A 9 -0.74 41.57 48.64
C SER A 9 -0.43 40.15 48.17
N LYS A 10 0.57 39.50 48.79
CA LYS A 10 0.85 38.07 48.63
C LYS A 10 -0.23 37.28 49.38
N VAL A 11 -1.45 37.26 48.85
CA VAL A 11 -2.47 36.30 49.27
C VAL A 11 -2.17 35.01 48.53
N GLY A 12 -1.74 33.98 49.27
CA GLY A 12 -1.54 32.64 48.73
C GLY A 12 -2.88 32.04 48.32
N ALA A 13 -2.87 31.20 47.28
CA ALA A 13 -4.07 30.50 46.82
C ALA A 13 -4.66 29.65 47.95
N SER A 14 -5.98 29.70 48.10
CA SER A 14 -6.71 28.83 49.02
C SER A 14 -6.60 27.36 48.56
N LEU A 15 -6.75 26.43 49.51
CA LEU A 15 -6.74 25.00 49.21
C LEU A 15 -7.79 24.62 48.13
N LEU A 16 -8.95 25.27 48.16
CA LEU A 16 -10.02 25.06 47.17
C LEU A 16 -9.57 25.51 45.77
N GLU A 17 -8.92 26.67 45.65
CA GLU A 17 -8.38 27.16 44.38
C GLU A 17 -7.28 26.23 43.84
N ILE A 18 -6.45 25.68 44.71
CA ILE A 18 -5.42 24.70 44.32
C ILE A 18 -6.07 23.43 43.77
N ILE A 19 -7.06 22.87 44.47
CA ILE A 19 -7.78 21.66 44.03
C ILE A 19 -8.50 21.92 42.70
N ALA A 20 -9.18 23.06 42.56
CA ALA A 20 -9.86 23.43 41.33
C ALA A 20 -8.85 23.59 40.17
N ALA A 21 -7.72 24.25 40.39
CA ALA A 21 -6.66 24.40 39.39
C ALA A 21 -6.08 23.05 38.97
N VAL A 22 -5.84 22.13 39.90
CA VAL A 22 -5.36 20.77 39.60
C VAL A 22 -6.41 19.99 38.82
N ALA A 23 -7.68 20.06 39.18
CA ALA A 23 -8.76 19.36 38.47
C ALA A 23 -8.92 19.85 37.02
N ILE A 24 -8.92 21.17 36.82
CA ILE A 24 -8.97 21.78 35.48
C ILE A 24 -7.74 21.39 34.67
N SER A 25 -6.55 21.50 35.26
CA SER A 25 -5.29 21.17 34.59
C SER A 25 -5.23 19.68 34.20
N SER A 26 -5.69 18.80 35.07
CA SER A 26 -5.72 17.35 34.81
C SER A 26 -6.67 17.00 33.67
N THR A 27 -7.84 17.63 33.65
CA THR A 27 -8.82 17.45 32.56
C THR A 27 -8.26 17.98 31.24
N ALA A 28 -7.65 19.16 31.25
CA ALA A 28 -6.99 19.72 30.08
C ALA A 28 -5.84 18.84 29.58
N LEU A 29 -5.02 18.29 30.49
CA LEU A 29 -3.92 17.40 30.15
C LEU A 29 -4.40 16.11 29.46
N LEU A 30 -5.49 15.51 29.94
CA LEU A 30 -6.11 14.34 29.32
C LEU A 30 -6.58 14.63 27.89
N LEU A 31 -7.22 15.78 27.68
CA LEU A 31 -7.65 16.21 26.35
C LEU A 31 -6.45 16.41 25.40
N ILE A 32 -5.41 17.10 25.87
CA ILE A 32 -4.18 17.32 25.10
C ILE A 32 -3.51 15.99 24.76
N TYR A 33 -3.42 15.07 25.72
CA TYR A 33 -2.84 13.74 25.50
C TYR A 33 -3.61 12.96 24.42
N ASN A 34 -4.94 12.97 24.47
CA ASN A 34 -5.76 12.28 23.48
C ASN A 34 -5.54 12.84 22.06
N VAL A 35 -5.48 14.17 21.93
CA VAL A 35 -5.20 14.82 20.64
C VAL A 35 -3.79 14.51 20.15
N LEU A 36 -2.79 14.58 21.03
CA LEU A 36 -1.40 14.29 20.69
C LEU A 36 -1.24 12.82 20.25
N SER A 37 -1.79 11.89 21.02
CA SER A 37 -1.77 10.46 20.72
C SER A 37 -2.42 10.16 19.38
N TYR A 38 -3.57 10.77 19.11
CA TYR A 38 -4.23 10.67 17.80
C TYR A 38 -3.34 11.19 16.67
N ASN A 39 -2.77 12.39 16.82
CA ASN A 39 -1.91 13.01 15.79
C ASN A 39 -0.64 12.19 15.52
N VAL A 40 0.02 11.68 16.57
CA VAL A 40 1.19 10.81 16.43
C VAL A 40 0.83 9.55 15.65
N ARG A 41 -0.32 8.93 15.97
CA ARG A 41 -0.81 7.76 15.23
C ARG A 41 -1.10 8.08 13.76
N GLN A 42 -1.76 9.19 13.48
CA GLN A 42 -2.07 9.60 12.10
C GLN A 42 -0.80 9.93 11.30
N ASN A 43 0.18 10.58 11.91
CA ASN A 43 1.47 10.83 11.27
C ASN A 43 2.19 9.52 10.90
N GLY A 44 2.16 8.52 11.79
CA GLY A 44 2.70 7.18 11.50
C GLY A 44 2.01 6.53 10.30
N ILE A 45 0.68 6.60 10.25
CA ILE A 45 -0.12 6.09 9.12
C ILE A 45 0.23 6.83 7.81
N ASN A 46 0.27 8.15 7.84
CA ASN A 46 0.58 8.97 6.67
C ASN A 46 2.01 8.69 6.15
N HIS A 47 2.98 8.53 7.05
CA HIS A 47 4.35 8.17 6.69
C HIS A 47 4.43 6.78 6.05
N ASP A 48 3.72 5.77 6.59
CA ASP A 48 3.68 4.43 5.98
C ASP A 48 3.01 4.48 4.61
N LYS A 49 1.90 5.21 4.46
CA LYS A 49 1.18 5.37 3.20
C LYS A 49 2.06 6.01 2.12
N VAL A 50 2.68 7.16 2.40
CA VAL A 50 3.58 7.84 1.45
C VAL A 50 4.73 6.94 1.02
N ARG A 51 5.35 6.24 1.97
CA ARG A 51 6.44 5.31 1.68
C ARG A 51 5.97 4.15 0.80
N ASN A 52 4.88 3.48 1.16
CA ASN A 52 4.35 2.35 0.39
C ASN A 52 3.89 2.79 -1.01
N THR A 53 3.34 4.00 -1.16
CA THR A 53 3.02 4.57 -2.47
C THR A 53 4.26 4.81 -3.31
N ASN A 54 5.35 5.35 -2.74
CA ASN A 54 6.60 5.55 -3.48
C ASN A 54 7.22 4.22 -3.93
N VAL A 55 7.16 3.20 -3.07
CA VAL A 55 7.60 1.83 -3.38
C VAL A 55 6.76 1.26 -4.53
N ALA A 56 5.43 1.33 -4.41
CA ALA A 56 4.51 0.83 -5.41
C ALA A 56 4.72 1.54 -6.75
N TYR A 57 4.92 2.86 -6.73
CA TYR A 57 5.17 3.66 -7.93
C TYR A 57 6.51 3.29 -8.58
N GLY A 58 7.57 3.07 -7.78
CA GLY A 58 8.86 2.62 -8.28
C GLY A 58 8.75 1.26 -9.00
N ALA A 59 8.04 0.30 -8.40
CA ALA A 59 7.80 -1.00 -9.01
C ALA A 59 6.92 -0.90 -10.26
N LEU A 60 5.83 -0.12 -10.21
CA LEU A 60 4.94 0.08 -11.35
C LEU A 60 5.69 0.74 -12.53
N ASN A 61 6.45 1.80 -12.27
CA ASN A 61 7.20 2.50 -13.29
C ASN A 61 8.28 1.62 -13.92
N TYR A 62 8.93 0.75 -13.14
CA TYR A 62 9.84 -0.24 -13.70
C TYR A 62 9.12 -1.19 -14.67
N LEU A 63 7.94 -1.69 -14.28
CA LEU A 63 7.21 -2.70 -15.05
C LEU A 63 6.50 -2.14 -16.30
N ILE A 64 5.99 -0.91 -16.25
CA ILE A 64 5.37 -0.26 -17.42
C ILE A 64 6.40 -0.01 -18.53
N ASN A 65 7.64 0.30 -18.15
CA ASN A 65 8.73 0.53 -19.11
C ASN A 65 9.48 -0.77 -19.49
N TYR A 66 8.93 -1.94 -19.13
CA TYR A 66 9.54 -3.22 -19.45
C TYR A 66 9.24 -3.63 -20.90
N ASP A 67 9.93 -4.66 -21.39
CA ASP A 67 9.75 -5.18 -22.74
C ASP A 67 8.42 -5.95 -22.86
N TYR A 68 7.49 -5.41 -23.66
CA TYR A 68 6.18 -6.00 -23.91
C TYR A 68 6.28 -7.41 -24.49
N SER A 69 7.19 -7.65 -25.45
CA SER A 69 7.31 -8.94 -26.12
C SER A 69 7.71 -10.04 -25.14
N LYS A 70 8.58 -9.73 -24.18
CA LYS A 70 8.92 -10.67 -23.10
C LYS A 70 7.75 -10.97 -22.16
N LEU A 71 6.88 -9.98 -21.91
CA LEU A 71 5.68 -10.16 -21.11
C LEU A 71 4.70 -11.10 -21.81
N GLU A 72 4.53 -10.91 -23.11
CA GLU A 72 3.68 -11.73 -23.95
C GLU A 72 4.18 -13.19 -24.02
N ASP A 73 5.45 -13.41 -24.38
CA ASP A 73 6.06 -14.74 -24.50
C ASP A 73 5.87 -15.56 -23.21
N TYR A 74 6.01 -14.92 -22.05
CA TYR A 74 5.84 -15.60 -20.77
C TYR A 74 4.37 -15.93 -20.46
N LEU A 75 3.43 -15.04 -20.78
CA LEU A 75 2.00 -15.29 -20.60
C LEU A 75 1.52 -16.40 -21.53
N GLU A 76 2.04 -16.47 -22.76
CA GLU A 76 1.78 -17.56 -23.68
C GLU A 76 2.32 -18.90 -23.14
N ALA A 77 3.57 -18.90 -22.63
CA ALA A 77 4.17 -20.07 -22.01
C ALA A 77 3.46 -20.53 -20.73
N ASN A 78 2.78 -19.62 -20.02
CA ASN A 78 2.05 -19.90 -18.77
C ASN A 78 0.53 -19.68 -18.90
N SER A 79 -0.02 -20.03 -20.07
CA SER A 79 -1.42 -19.82 -20.43
C SER A 79 -2.46 -20.47 -19.50
N SER A 80 -2.07 -21.42 -18.63
CA SER A 80 -2.97 -22.07 -17.68
C SER A 80 -3.60 -21.08 -16.69
N ASN A 81 -2.81 -20.11 -16.21
CA ASN A 81 -3.26 -19.16 -15.20
C ASN A 81 -3.78 -17.85 -15.83
N MET A 82 -3.30 -17.48 -17.03
CA MET A 82 -3.65 -16.23 -17.73
C MET A 82 -3.34 -14.95 -16.93
N TYR A 83 -2.54 -15.07 -15.87
CA TYR A 83 -1.96 -13.96 -15.12
C TYR A 83 -0.60 -14.40 -14.56
N ILE A 84 0.21 -13.42 -14.19
CA ILE A 84 1.48 -13.62 -13.51
C ILE A 84 1.38 -13.00 -12.14
N LYS A 85 1.92 -13.70 -11.15
CA LYS A 85 2.20 -13.15 -9.83
C LYS A 85 3.71 -12.99 -9.69
N VAL A 86 4.17 -11.78 -9.39
CA VAL A 86 5.58 -11.50 -9.09
C VAL A 86 5.70 -11.01 -7.65
N THR A 87 6.67 -11.56 -6.93
CA THR A 87 7.01 -11.24 -5.54
C THR A 87 8.52 -11.38 -5.35
N GLY A 88 9.07 -10.92 -4.23
CA GLY A 88 10.51 -11.10 -3.96
C GLY A 88 10.93 -12.58 -3.85
N ALA A 89 10.00 -13.49 -3.52
CA ALA A 89 10.27 -14.92 -3.42
C ALA A 89 10.42 -15.61 -4.78
N ASN A 90 9.82 -15.07 -5.84
CA ASN A 90 9.87 -15.64 -7.18
C ASN A 90 10.74 -14.82 -8.15
N CYS A 91 11.62 -13.98 -7.58
CA CYS A 91 12.74 -13.39 -8.29
C CYS A 91 13.67 -14.50 -8.80
N GLY A 92 13.72 -14.65 -10.12
CA GLY A 92 14.33 -15.80 -10.81
C GLY A 92 13.53 -16.26 -12.04
N THR A 93 12.32 -15.74 -12.23
CA THR A 93 11.57 -15.90 -13.49
C THR A 93 12.20 -15.09 -14.62
N ILE A 94 11.88 -15.47 -15.87
CA ILE A 94 12.35 -14.86 -17.14
C ILE A 94 12.01 -13.35 -17.24
N TYR A 95 11.20 -12.86 -16.31
CA TYR A 95 10.75 -11.47 -16.21
C TYR A 95 11.79 -10.43 -15.84
N PHE A 96 12.89 -10.82 -15.19
CA PHE A 96 13.93 -9.88 -14.80
C PHE A 96 15.26 -10.27 -15.44
N PRO A 97 16.05 -9.28 -15.90
CA PRO A 97 17.35 -9.57 -16.51
C PRO A 97 18.28 -10.30 -15.54
N ASP A 98 18.14 -10.05 -14.24
CA ASP A 98 18.86 -10.73 -13.19
C ASP A 98 18.14 -10.63 -11.83
N ASN A 99 18.54 -11.49 -10.90
CA ASN A 99 17.95 -11.57 -9.56
C ASN A 99 18.16 -10.29 -8.73
N LYS A 100 19.27 -9.56 -8.90
CA LYS A 100 19.52 -8.32 -8.14
C LYS A 100 18.55 -7.22 -8.58
N THR A 101 18.29 -7.10 -9.88
CA THR A 101 17.31 -6.12 -10.39
C THR A 101 15.91 -6.43 -9.85
N CYS A 102 15.48 -7.70 -9.87
CA CYS A 102 14.20 -8.10 -9.29
C CYS A 102 14.12 -7.77 -7.80
N LEU A 103 15.12 -8.19 -7.01
CA LEU A 103 15.15 -7.93 -5.57
C LEU A 103 15.27 -6.42 -5.26
N GLY A 104 15.87 -5.62 -6.13
CA GLY A 104 15.89 -4.17 -6.01
C GLY A 104 14.49 -3.55 -6.12
N VAL A 105 13.61 -4.15 -6.92
CA VAL A 105 12.22 -3.72 -7.09
C VAL A 105 11.31 -4.25 -5.97
N PHE A 106 11.45 -5.53 -5.61
CA PHE A 106 10.52 -6.22 -4.69
C PHE A 106 10.98 -6.29 -3.23
N ASN A 107 12.27 -6.18 -2.96
CA ASN A 107 12.85 -6.14 -1.60
C ASN A 107 13.69 -4.86 -1.36
N PRO A 108 13.20 -3.65 -1.72
CA PRO A 108 13.96 -2.43 -1.46
C PRO A 108 14.08 -2.16 0.04
N THR A 109 15.07 -1.34 0.39
CA THR A 109 15.13 -0.70 1.71
C THR A 109 14.91 0.79 1.55
N LEU A 110 13.82 1.30 2.12
CA LEU A 110 13.43 2.71 2.02
C LEU A 110 13.11 3.26 3.41
N ASN A 111 13.74 4.37 3.77
CA ASN A 111 13.59 5.03 5.07
C ASN A 111 13.72 4.04 6.25
N ASN A 112 14.77 3.21 6.25
CA ASN A 112 15.06 2.18 7.25
C ASN A 112 13.98 1.09 7.42
N LYS A 113 13.04 0.95 6.47
CA LYS A 113 12.17 -0.22 6.35
C LYS A 113 12.68 -1.08 5.19
N SER A 114 13.01 -2.33 5.50
CA SER A 114 13.30 -3.35 4.49
C SER A 114 12.01 -4.07 4.13
N TYR A 115 11.72 -4.12 2.83
CA TYR A 115 10.62 -4.91 2.28
C TYR A 115 11.11 -6.33 2.04
N THR A 116 10.24 -7.29 2.34
CA THR A 116 10.48 -8.72 2.21
C THR A 116 9.62 -9.29 1.09
N ASN A 117 9.85 -10.57 0.80
CA ASN A 117 9.31 -11.27 -0.34
C ASN A 117 7.79 -11.16 -0.54
N ASP A 118 6.99 -10.92 0.50
CA ASP A 118 5.52 -10.87 0.42
C ASP A 118 4.95 -9.46 0.69
N ASP A 119 5.81 -8.46 0.91
CA ASP A 119 5.36 -7.10 1.20
C ASP A 119 4.98 -6.32 -0.07
N ILE A 120 5.54 -6.73 -1.22
CA ILE A 120 5.23 -6.20 -2.55
C ILE A 120 4.80 -7.37 -3.42
N ILE A 121 3.58 -7.31 -3.92
CA ILE A 121 3.00 -8.32 -4.81
C ILE A 121 2.53 -7.62 -6.07
N VAL A 122 2.95 -8.15 -7.22
CA VAL A 122 2.54 -7.64 -8.52
C VAL A 122 1.72 -8.70 -9.23
N PHE A 123 0.63 -8.26 -9.86
CA PHE A 123 -0.15 -9.06 -10.78
C PHE A 123 -0.10 -8.46 -12.18
N ILE A 124 0.20 -9.28 -13.17
CA ILE A 124 0.20 -8.88 -14.58
C ILE A 124 -0.78 -9.77 -15.32
N PHE A 125 -1.71 -9.18 -16.06
CA PHE A 125 -2.75 -9.94 -16.76
C PHE A 125 -3.24 -9.19 -18.01
N PRO A 126 -3.82 -9.90 -18.98
CA PRO A 126 -4.51 -9.31 -20.12
C PRO A 126 -5.55 -8.25 -19.73
N HIS A 127 -5.41 -7.03 -20.23
CA HIS A 127 -6.28 -5.91 -19.86
C HIS A 127 -7.74 -6.18 -20.27
N ARG A 128 -8.68 -5.95 -19.35
CA ARG A 128 -10.15 -6.16 -19.56
C ARG A 128 -10.54 -7.54 -20.08
N HIS A 129 -9.69 -8.54 -19.90
CA HIS A 129 -9.93 -9.90 -20.35
C HIS A 129 -10.67 -10.70 -19.27
N LYS A 130 -11.89 -11.13 -19.58
CA LYS A 130 -12.81 -11.68 -18.57
C LYS A 130 -12.27 -12.95 -17.89
N ILE A 131 -11.73 -13.89 -18.67
CA ILE A 131 -11.20 -15.15 -18.13
C ILE A 131 -9.98 -14.89 -17.23
N ALA A 132 -9.03 -14.07 -17.66
CA ALA A 132 -7.85 -13.73 -16.86
C ALA A 132 -8.23 -13.05 -15.54
N ILE A 133 -9.13 -12.06 -15.59
CA ILE A 133 -9.60 -11.35 -14.41
C ILE A 133 -10.36 -12.30 -13.47
N THR A 134 -11.17 -13.22 -14.01
CA THR A 134 -11.88 -14.23 -13.21
C THR A 134 -10.90 -15.14 -12.47
N LYS A 135 -9.89 -15.67 -13.16
CA LYS A 135 -8.85 -16.52 -12.54
C LYS A 135 -8.04 -15.76 -11.49
N LEU A 136 -7.68 -14.51 -11.78
CA LEU A 136 -6.97 -13.66 -10.83
C LEU A 136 -7.84 -13.38 -9.59
N ARG A 137 -9.13 -13.14 -9.77
CA ARG A 137 -10.08 -12.97 -8.66
C ARG A 137 -10.16 -14.22 -7.80
N GLU A 138 -10.30 -15.41 -8.41
CA GLU A 138 -10.30 -16.68 -7.68
C GLU A 138 -9.06 -16.87 -6.82
N TYR A 139 -7.90 -16.39 -7.27
CA TYR A 139 -6.69 -16.34 -6.46
C TYR A 139 -6.78 -15.30 -5.33
N ILE A 140 -7.22 -14.07 -5.62
CA ILE A 140 -7.23 -12.96 -4.65
C ILE A 140 -8.21 -13.18 -3.50
N ILE A 141 -9.36 -13.81 -3.74
CA ILE A 141 -10.39 -13.98 -2.70
C ILE A 141 -10.11 -15.14 -1.73
N ILE A 142 -9.06 -15.93 -1.98
CA ILE A 142 -8.68 -17.06 -1.11
C ILE A 142 -7.69 -16.54 -0.06
N PRO A 143 -8.04 -16.53 1.25
CA PRO A 143 -7.16 -15.97 2.27
C PRO A 143 -5.82 -16.72 2.40
N ASP A 144 -5.81 -18.04 2.21
CA ASP A 144 -4.59 -18.87 2.32
C ASP A 144 -3.51 -18.53 1.28
N ASN A 145 -3.86 -17.75 0.25
CA ASN A 145 -2.91 -17.24 -0.74
C ASN A 145 -2.07 -16.05 -0.23
N PHE A 146 -2.37 -15.55 0.97
CA PHE A 146 -1.66 -14.45 1.63
C PHE A 146 -1.06 -14.92 2.95
N LYS A 147 0.11 -14.36 3.28
CA LYS A 147 0.91 -14.76 4.47
C LYS A 147 0.16 -14.57 5.79
N ASP A 148 -0.68 -13.55 5.88
CA ASP A 148 -1.50 -13.23 7.05
C ASP A 148 -2.86 -13.95 7.06
N LYS A 149 -3.16 -14.73 6.01
CA LYS A 149 -4.44 -15.40 5.83
C LYS A 149 -5.63 -14.44 5.78
N THR A 150 -5.43 -13.26 5.22
CA THR A 150 -6.49 -12.25 5.04
C THR A 150 -6.51 -11.75 3.60
N VAL A 151 -7.72 -11.57 3.05
CA VAL A 151 -7.90 -10.96 1.73
C VAL A 151 -7.77 -9.45 1.88
N PRO A 152 -6.84 -8.79 1.17
CA PRO A 152 -6.71 -7.34 1.23
C PRO A 152 -7.91 -6.67 0.56
N LEU A 153 -8.69 -5.91 1.34
CA LEU A 153 -9.92 -5.26 0.87
C LEU A 153 -9.68 -4.42 -0.40
N VAL A 154 -8.57 -3.68 -0.47
CA VAL A 154 -8.24 -2.82 -1.61
C VAL A 154 -8.00 -3.62 -2.90
N LEU A 155 -7.49 -4.85 -2.80
CA LEU A 155 -7.30 -5.74 -3.95
C LEU A 155 -8.61 -6.38 -4.38
N GLU A 156 -9.42 -6.79 -3.40
CA GLU A 156 -10.75 -7.36 -3.66
C GLU A 156 -11.66 -6.34 -4.35
N GLU A 157 -11.73 -5.10 -3.84
CA GLU A 157 -12.50 -4.02 -4.45
C GLU A 157 -12.01 -3.74 -5.87
N PHE A 158 -10.70 -3.64 -6.07
CA PHE A 158 -10.10 -3.40 -7.39
C PHE A 158 -10.46 -4.50 -8.39
N ILE A 159 -10.26 -5.77 -8.04
CA ILE A 159 -10.49 -6.87 -8.99
C ILE A 159 -11.97 -7.05 -9.30
N ASN A 160 -12.87 -6.74 -8.36
CA ASN A 160 -14.31 -6.74 -8.61
C ASN A 160 -14.72 -5.63 -9.59
N ASP A 161 -14.13 -4.45 -9.50
CA ASP A 161 -14.35 -3.34 -10.43
C ASP A 161 -13.85 -3.68 -11.84
N GLU A 162 -12.63 -4.22 -11.96
CA GLU A 162 -12.08 -4.71 -13.23
C GLU A 162 -12.96 -5.81 -13.86
N LEU A 163 -13.50 -6.72 -13.05
CA LEU A 163 -14.40 -7.77 -13.55
C LEU A 163 -15.72 -7.19 -14.08
N SER A 164 -16.24 -6.14 -13.43
CA SER A 164 -17.48 -5.48 -13.86
C SER A 164 -17.33 -4.74 -15.20
N THR A 165 -16.10 -4.32 -15.53
CA THR A 165 -15.77 -3.57 -16.75
C THR A 165 -15.07 -4.43 -17.81
N ALA A 166 -14.92 -5.74 -17.58
CA ALA A 166 -14.29 -6.65 -18.53
C ALA A 166 -15.15 -6.83 -19.80
N ILE A 167 -14.51 -6.75 -20.97
CA ILE A 167 -15.22 -6.67 -22.27
C ILE A 167 -14.81 -7.81 -23.22
N TYR A 168 -13.65 -8.44 -23.00
CA TYR A 168 -13.05 -9.35 -23.99
C TYR A 168 -13.14 -10.84 -23.57
N ASP A 169 -13.67 -11.66 -24.49
CA ASP A 169 -13.67 -13.14 -24.51
C ASP A 169 -12.80 -13.67 -25.67
N THR A 170 -11.74 -12.95 -26.07
CA THR A 170 -10.82 -13.44 -27.11
C THR A 170 -10.02 -14.62 -26.57
N PRO A 171 -10.10 -15.82 -27.16
CA PRO A 171 -9.43 -17.00 -26.60
C PRO A 171 -7.91 -17.00 -26.81
N ASN A 172 -7.39 -16.20 -27.74
CA ASN A 172 -5.97 -16.18 -28.09
C ASN A 172 -5.24 -15.00 -27.43
N LEU A 173 -4.13 -15.32 -26.74
CA LEU A 173 -3.29 -14.34 -26.09
C LEU A 173 -2.58 -13.39 -27.08
N SER A 174 -2.28 -13.86 -28.28
CA SER A 174 -1.61 -13.10 -29.35
C SER A 174 -2.36 -11.85 -29.82
N ASP A 175 -3.68 -11.81 -29.58
CA ASP A 175 -4.55 -10.68 -29.93
C ASP A 175 -4.57 -9.59 -28.85
N ILE A 176 -3.98 -9.89 -27.69
CA ILE A 176 -3.86 -8.93 -26.60
C ILE A 176 -2.79 -7.91 -26.99
N LYS A 177 -3.12 -6.63 -26.84
CA LYS A 177 -2.21 -5.51 -27.10
C LYS A 177 -1.90 -4.70 -25.84
N VAL A 178 -2.57 -5.03 -24.74
CA VAL A 178 -2.52 -4.28 -23.49
C VAL A 178 -2.49 -5.26 -22.33
N PHE A 179 -1.49 -5.14 -21.46
CA PHE A 179 -1.47 -5.84 -20.18
C PHE A 179 -1.70 -4.84 -19.04
N SER A 180 -2.55 -5.22 -18.10
CA SER A 180 -2.71 -4.54 -16.83
C SER A 180 -1.63 -5.01 -15.85
N ILE A 181 -1.08 -4.05 -15.11
CA ILE A 181 -0.12 -4.27 -14.03
C ILE A 181 -0.72 -3.70 -12.75
N ILE A 182 -0.97 -4.58 -11.78
CA ILE A 182 -1.36 -4.20 -10.42
C ILE A 182 -0.13 -4.34 -9.54
N VAL A 183 0.17 -3.30 -8.76
CA VAL A 183 1.18 -3.33 -7.70
C VAL A 183 0.47 -3.16 -6.37
N TYR A 184 0.51 -4.21 -5.56
CA TYR A 184 0.03 -4.23 -4.19
C TYR A 184 1.19 -4.15 -3.21
N VAL A 185 1.11 -3.21 -2.27
CA VAL A 185 2.09 -3.04 -1.20
C VAL A 185 1.39 -3.09 0.15
N LYS A 186 1.81 -4.03 0.99
CA LYS A 186 1.23 -4.24 2.31
C LYS A 186 1.67 -3.17 3.32
N SER A 187 0.71 -2.66 4.07
CA SER A 187 0.96 -1.75 5.19
C SER A 187 1.58 -2.50 6.36
N GLY A 188 2.55 -1.85 7.02
CA GLY A 188 3.10 -2.35 8.28
C GLY A 188 2.17 -2.15 9.49
N ILE A 189 1.01 -1.49 9.30
CA ILE A 189 0.10 -1.08 10.37
C ILE A 189 -1.20 -1.89 10.32
N ASN A 190 -1.91 -1.83 9.19
CA ASN A 190 -3.20 -2.52 9.01
C ASN A 190 -3.56 -2.59 7.51
N HIS A 191 -4.21 -3.67 7.09
CA HIS A 191 -4.68 -3.89 5.72
C HIS A 191 -5.54 -2.79 5.11
N LYS A 192 -6.27 -2.02 5.94
CA LYS A 192 -7.04 -0.86 5.46
C LYS A 192 -6.17 0.28 4.92
N TYR A 193 -4.86 0.22 5.14
CA TYR A 193 -3.87 1.18 4.65
C TYR A 193 -2.93 0.58 3.59
N ASP A 194 -3.24 -0.62 3.11
CA ASP A 194 -2.53 -1.19 1.98
C ASP A 194 -2.66 -0.29 0.76
N VAL A 195 -1.64 -0.33 -0.09
CA VAL A 195 -1.59 0.47 -1.32
C VAL A 195 -1.77 -0.46 -2.50
N CYS A 196 -2.68 -0.09 -3.41
CA CYS A 196 -2.85 -0.73 -4.70
C CYS A 196 -2.69 0.35 -5.77
N LEU A 197 -1.74 0.15 -6.68
CA LEU A 197 -1.59 0.97 -7.88
C LEU A 197 -1.85 0.11 -9.11
N HIS A 198 -2.45 0.73 -10.12
CA HIS A 198 -2.71 0.11 -11.41
C HIS A 198 -2.08 0.93 -12.51
N GLY A 199 -1.51 0.25 -13.50
CA GLY A 199 -1.11 0.83 -14.76
C GLY A 199 -1.24 -0.19 -15.88
N VAL A 200 -0.96 0.27 -17.09
CA VAL A 200 -1.02 -0.57 -18.29
C VAL A 200 0.27 -0.47 -19.07
N ILE A 201 0.63 -1.56 -19.73
CA ILE A 201 1.68 -1.58 -20.75
C ILE A 201 1.05 -1.97 -22.08
N THR A 202 1.42 -1.25 -23.14
CA THR A 202 0.89 -1.43 -24.48
C THR A 202 1.98 -1.97 -25.41
N ARG A 203 1.58 -2.76 -26.40
CA ARG A 203 2.42 -3.10 -27.54
C ARG A 203 2.61 -1.84 -28.39
N ASP A 204 3.83 -1.34 -28.48
CA ASP A 204 4.20 -0.23 -29.37
C ASP A 204 4.01 -0.59 -30.85
#